data_AF-A0A380S6T8-F1
#
_entry.id   AF-A0A380S6T8-F1
#
_cell.length_a   1.000
_cell.length_b   1.000
_cell.length_c   1.000
_cell.angle_alpha   90.00
_cell.angle_beta   90.00
_cell.angle_gamma   90.00
#
_symmetry.space_group_name_H-M   'P 1'
#
loop_
_entity.id
_entity.type
_entity.pdbx_description
1 polymer ?
#
loop_
_entity_poly.entity_id
_entity_poly.type
_entity_poly.pdbx_seq_one_letter_code
_entity_poly.pdbx_strand_id
1 'polypeptide(L)'
;MPTRQTATKPKPYLLYAIDTKGKPVHIDSVPNGFSCGCKCPHCNSELQAKNGGNERAHHFAHKNGADCRGAVESAIHCLAKEILKESLYVMLPDYAGELRFDKVESERNFPDLKLRPDCVGYYGGKSLWIEFKRTHEVDAHKAGKIISARNDCIEIDLKYCEQDKEKLREFITQNSENRKWIYSSEYGVGLAEHAASNRNSSKKDDFDLESVKLERHFAIDEGGTLIDFRVPSEFDAINHSYYCPNCGKEVVVKVDDNGRYSFDHIDENISCDDEMYLRGAAVAAIQKSFENSKSFLIDVPQYRYCKQGDKCPCNQECRIPTIRQYDLKSYHFVNCKKDYKFNDVSYRTDLVLYSENIQKNAIEVRVNTENFENEIETPRRLIEVTVYSENDVCRLKHGLKEFDNVRFSGFDENAKETANPVEIKRDVLKYTIYASGKIYIGPVKCTELHSSQNRLNVIKEGVFVRTNGCVEDMYDFLHLHFKMLQNELCCCRLCSYLKKSNGLGGDYICIRYKKVGTPKNPLKEKNPPKECLYFREDFNILKRENELNEEMEIVELS
;
A
#
# COMPACT_ATOMS: atom_id res chain seq x y z
N MET A 1 -31.13 38.12 -23.75
CA MET A 1 -30.70 37.43 -24.99
C MET A 1 -31.49 36.15 -25.12
N PRO A 2 -32.08 35.83 -26.29
CA PRO A 2 -32.92 34.66 -26.43
C PRO A 2 -32.07 33.39 -26.34
N THR A 3 -32.58 32.42 -25.59
CA THR A 3 -32.05 31.07 -25.46
C THR A 3 -31.94 30.42 -26.83
N ARG A 4 -30.70 30.09 -27.22
CA ARG A 4 -30.37 29.38 -28.45
C ARG A 4 -30.94 27.95 -28.31
N GLN A 5 -32.14 27.73 -28.86
CA GLN A 5 -32.68 26.38 -29.03
C GLN A 5 -31.65 25.57 -29.83
N THR A 6 -31.06 24.56 -29.20
CA THR A 6 -30.26 23.56 -29.88
C THR A 6 -31.19 22.78 -30.79
N ALA A 7 -31.09 23.06 -32.10
CA ALA A 7 -31.74 22.24 -33.12
C ALA A 7 -31.22 20.81 -32.96
N THR A 8 -32.08 19.90 -32.51
CA THR A 8 -31.79 18.47 -32.50
C THR A 8 -31.55 18.04 -33.95
N LYS A 9 -30.33 17.63 -34.28
CA LYS A 9 -30.04 17.03 -35.58
C LYS A 9 -31.03 15.88 -35.80
N PRO A 10 -31.73 15.82 -36.95
CA PRO A 10 -32.66 14.73 -37.23
C PRO A 10 -31.90 13.39 -37.18
N LYS A 11 -32.52 12.37 -36.58
CA LYS A 11 -31.94 11.02 -36.51
C LYS A 11 -31.62 10.53 -37.93
N PRO A 12 -30.42 9.97 -38.16
CA PRO A 12 -30.07 9.47 -39.47
C PRO A 12 -31.03 8.35 -39.89
N TYR A 13 -31.50 8.40 -41.13
CA TYR A 13 -32.33 7.36 -41.70
C TYR A 13 -31.55 6.05 -41.89
N LEU A 14 -32.24 4.92 -41.77
CA LEU A 14 -31.66 3.60 -42.06
C LEU A 14 -31.61 3.38 -43.57
N LEU A 15 -30.39 3.26 -44.14
CA LEU A 15 -30.18 3.09 -45.58
C LEU A 15 -29.88 1.65 -45.98
N TYR A 16 -29.39 0.84 -45.04
CA TYR A 16 -29.08 -0.57 -45.27
C TYR A 16 -29.92 -1.49 -44.38
N ALA A 17 -30.37 -2.60 -44.97
CA ALA A 17 -31.11 -3.65 -44.29
C ALA A 17 -30.54 -5.03 -44.64
N ILE A 18 -30.96 -6.06 -43.91
CA ILE A 18 -30.55 -7.44 -44.18
C ILE A 18 -31.59 -8.11 -45.07
N ASP A 19 -31.16 -8.65 -46.22
CA ASP A 19 -32.03 -9.39 -47.14
C ASP A 19 -32.37 -10.81 -46.62
N THR A 20 -33.17 -11.54 -47.40
CA THR A 20 -33.57 -12.92 -47.06
C THR A 20 -32.41 -13.94 -47.05
N LYS A 21 -31.26 -13.58 -47.61
CA LYS A 21 -30.03 -14.38 -47.63
C LYS A 21 -29.04 -13.97 -46.54
N GLY A 22 -29.38 -12.99 -45.71
CA GLY A 22 -28.52 -12.50 -44.64
C GLY A 22 -27.48 -11.46 -45.10
N LYS A 23 -27.61 -10.87 -46.29
CA LYS A 23 -26.67 -9.87 -46.82
C LYS A 23 -27.17 -8.43 -46.63
N PRO A 24 -26.27 -7.47 -46.35
CA PRO A 24 -26.63 -6.06 -46.32
C PRO A 24 -26.96 -5.55 -47.74
N VAL A 25 -28.14 -4.96 -47.91
CA VAL A 25 -28.62 -4.38 -49.18
C VAL A 25 -29.01 -2.91 -48.99
N HIS A 26 -28.69 -2.08 -49.97
CA HIS A 26 -29.01 -0.65 -49.95
C HIS A 26 -30.49 -0.42 -50.28
N ILE A 27 -31.08 0.64 -49.72
CA ILE A 27 -32.47 1.00 -49.93
C ILE A 27 -32.83 1.20 -51.41
N ASP A 28 -31.89 1.65 -52.24
CA ASP A 28 -32.12 1.85 -53.69
C ASP A 28 -32.02 0.57 -54.51
N SER A 29 -31.52 -0.52 -53.92
CA SER A 29 -31.31 -1.80 -54.61
C SER A 29 -32.47 -2.79 -54.45
N VAL A 30 -33.54 -2.39 -53.75
CA VAL A 30 -34.65 -3.28 -53.39
C VAL A 30 -36.01 -2.79 -53.91
N PRO A 31 -36.99 -3.70 -54.12
CA PRO A 31 -38.35 -3.30 -54.48
C PRO A 31 -39.00 -2.41 -53.40
N ASN A 32 -39.80 -1.43 -53.83
CA ASN A 32 -40.56 -0.56 -52.93
C ASN A 32 -41.57 -1.34 -52.07
N GLY A 33 -41.81 -0.86 -50.85
CA GLY A 33 -42.80 -1.42 -49.94
C GLY A 33 -42.27 -2.65 -49.19
N PHE A 34 -43.14 -3.64 -48.98
CA PHE A 34 -42.83 -4.83 -48.18
C PHE A 34 -42.27 -6.01 -49.00
N SER A 35 -42.28 -5.89 -50.33
CA SER A 35 -41.91 -6.99 -51.24
C SER A 35 -40.44 -7.40 -51.17
N CYS A 36 -39.57 -6.55 -50.58
CA CYS A 36 -38.15 -6.87 -50.41
C CYS A 36 -37.89 -7.94 -49.35
N GLY A 37 -38.80 -8.13 -48.38
CA GLY A 37 -38.61 -9.06 -47.27
C GLY A 37 -37.44 -8.72 -46.34
N CYS A 38 -36.91 -7.48 -46.42
CA CYS A 38 -35.76 -7.05 -45.64
C CYS A 38 -36.07 -6.94 -44.15
N LYS A 39 -35.05 -7.21 -43.32
CA LYS A 39 -35.11 -7.16 -41.86
C LYS A 39 -34.15 -6.14 -41.29
N CYS A 40 -34.52 -5.60 -40.13
CA CYS A 40 -33.68 -4.69 -39.38
C CYS A 40 -32.42 -5.41 -38.85
N PRO A 41 -31.21 -4.87 -39.08
CA PRO A 41 -29.97 -5.50 -38.62
C PRO A 41 -29.83 -5.54 -37.08
N HIS A 42 -30.60 -4.72 -36.35
CA HIS A 42 -30.56 -4.67 -34.88
C HIS A 42 -31.64 -5.56 -34.24
N CYS A 43 -32.92 -5.32 -34.56
CA CYS A 43 -34.05 -6.00 -33.89
C CYS A 43 -34.65 -7.16 -34.70
N ASN A 44 -34.11 -7.46 -35.88
CA ASN A 44 -34.57 -8.53 -36.78
C ASN A 44 -36.04 -8.41 -37.24
N SER A 45 -36.69 -7.27 -36.99
CA SER A 45 -38.08 -7.03 -37.38
C SER A 45 -38.21 -6.66 -38.85
N GLU A 46 -39.37 -6.92 -39.45
CA GLU A 46 -39.68 -6.61 -40.85
C GLU A 46 -39.59 -5.10 -41.13
N LEU A 47 -38.99 -4.75 -42.26
CA LEU A 47 -38.85 -3.39 -42.75
C LEU A 47 -39.69 -3.14 -44.00
N GLN A 48 -40.15 -1.91 -44.15
CA GLN A 48 -40.73 -1.34 -45.37
C GLN A 48 -39.66 -0.52 -46.08
N ALA A 49 -39.40 -0.81 -47.35
CA ALA A 49 -38.57 0.02 -48.21
C ALA A 49 -39.36 1.26 -48.67
N LYS A 50 -38.93 2.47 -48.29
CA LYS A 50 -39.53 3.74 -48.70
C LYS A 50 -38.61 4.46 -49.69
N ASN A 51 -38.55 3.93 -50.91
CA ASN A 51 -37.67 4.38 -52.00
C ASN A 51 -38.40 4.76 -53.31
N GLY A 52 -39.71 5.02 -53.21
CA GLY A 52 -40.56 5.34 -54.37
C GLY A 52 -41.07 6.78 -54.40
N GLY A 53 -40.56 7.65 -53.51
CA GLY A 53 -41.02 9.03 -53.38
C GLY A 53 -39.91 10.02 -53.73
N ASN A 54 -40.28 11.13 -54.39
CA ASN A 54 -39.31 12.15 -54.85
C ASN A 54 -39.04 13.25 -53.81
N GLU A 55 -39.83 13.33 -52.74
CA GLU A 55 -39.77 14.43 -51.75
C GLU A 55 -39.03 14.06 -50.45
N ARG A 56 -38.95 12.77 -50.11
CA ARG A 56 -38.34 12.29 -48.87
C ARG A 56 -37.14 11.41 -49.21
N ALA A 57 -36.07 11.56 -48.43
CA ALA A 57 -34.89 10.70 -48.54
C ALA A 57 -35.28 9.23 -48.44
N HIS A 58 -34.71 8.40 -49.31
CA HIS A 58 -34.96 6.98 -49.33
C HIS A 58 -34.48 6.34 -48.03
N HIS A 59 -35.34 5.54 -47.40
CA HIS A 59 -34.98 4.85 -46.16
C HIS A 59 -35.80 3.58 -45.93
N PHE A 60 -35.30 2.73 -45.05
CA PHE A 60 -36.07 1.66 -44.45
C PHE A 60 -36.82 2.16 -43.21
N ALA A 61 -38.07 1.73 -43.05
CA ALA A 61 -38.88 2.01 -41.88
C ALA A 61 -39.41 0.71 -41.27
N HIS A 62 -39.50 0.60 -39.95
CA HIS A 62 -40.13 -0.54 -39.30
C HIS A 62 -41.62 -0.60 -39.66
N LYS A 63 -42.12 -1.80 -39.97
CA LYS A 63 -43.53 -2.04 -40.28
C LYS A 63 -44.48 -1.49 -39.23
N ASN A 64 -44.10 -1.59 -37.96
CA ASN A 64 -44.89 -1.14 -36.81
C ASN A 64 -44.61 0.32 -36.40
N GLY A 65 -43.82 1.07 -37.18
CA GLY A 65 -43.44 2.46 -36.87
C GLY A 65 -42.48 2.62 -35.68
N ALA A 66 -41.94 1.52 -35.15
CA ALA A 66 -41.01 1.53 -34.02
C ALA A 66 -39.70 2.25 -34.37
N ASP A 67 -39.25 3.11 -33.46
CA ASP A 67 -37.95 3.78 -33.55
C ASP A 67 -36.88 2.87 -32.93
N CYS A 68 -35.96 2.36 -33.76
CA CYS A 68 -34.92 1.42 -33.34
C CYS A 68 -33.57 2.15 -33.29
N ARG A 69 -33.20 2.60 -32.09
CA ARG A 69 -32.01 3.44 -31.87
C ARG A 69 -30.71 2.80 -32.38
N GLY A 70 -30.58 1.46 -32.28
CA GLY A 70 -29.39 0.73 -32.72
C GLY A 70 -29.37 0.30 -34.19
N ALA A 71 -30.43 0.56 -34.98
CA ALA A 71 -30.53 0.03 -36.34
C ALA A 71 -29.41 0.53 -37.28
N VAL A 72 -29.08 1.82 -37.22
CA VAL A 72 -28.01 2.41 -38.04
C VAL A 72 -26.64 1.87 -37.65
N GLU A 73 -26.41 1.63 -36.35
CA GLU A 73 -25.16 1.08 -35.84
C GLU A 73 -24.95 -0.36 -36.30
N SER A 74 -25.96 -1.21 -36.11
CA SER A 74 -25.92 -2.58 -36.60
C SER A 74 -25.78 -2.65 -38.12
N ALA A 75 -26.37 -1.71 -38.87
CA ALA A 75 -26.20 -1.62 -40.33
C ALA A 75 -24.73 -1.36 -40.73
N ILE A 76 -24.05 -0.44 -40.06
CA ILE A 76 -22.64 -0.12 -40.31
C ILE A 76 -21.73 -1.30 -39.96
N HIS A 77 -21.96 -2.00 -38.83
CA HIS A 77 -21.21 -3.23 -38.51
C HIS A 77 -21.41 -4.32 -39.56
N CYS A 78 -22.65 -4.53 -40.03
CA CYS A 78 -22.94 -5.51 -41.08
C CYS A 78 -22.22 -5.16 -42.39
N LEU A 79 -22.20 -3.88 -42.77
CA LEU A 79 -21.45 -3.41 -43.93
C LEU A 79 -19.95 -3.62 -43.77
N ALA A 80 -19.38 -3.25 -42.63
CA ALA A 80 -17.95 -3.41 -42.35
C ALA A 80 -17.52 -4.88 -42.44
N LYS A 81 -18.32 -5.79 -41.87
CA LYS A 81 -18.14 -7.25 -41.97
C LYS A 81 -18.15 -7.73 -43.42
N GLU A 82 -19.12 -7.28 -44.22
CA GLU A 82 -19.23 -7.67 -45.64
C GLU A 82 -18.08 -7.09 -46.48
N ILE A 83 -17.67 -5.84 -46.23
CA ILE A 83 -16.52 -5.20 -46.89
C ILE A 83 -15.24 -5.99 -46.64
N LEU A 84 -14.97 -6.43 -45.41
CA LEU A 84 -13.79 -7.25 -45.11
C LEU A 84 -13.83 -8.59 -45.84
N LYS A 85 -15.00 -9.24 -45.92
CA LYS A 85 -15.17 -10.47 -46.68
C LYS A 85 -14.95 -10.30 -48.18
N GLU A 86 -15.44 -9.19 -48.74
CA GLU A 86 -15.30 -8.90 -50.17
C GLU A 86 -13.88 -8.47 -50.54
N SER A 87 -13.25 -7.61 -49.73
CA SER A 87 -11.92 -7.06 -50.01
C SER A 87 -10.78 -7.98 -49.62
N LEU A 88 -10.99 -8.83 -48.61
CA LEU A 88 -9.94 -9.63 -47.97
C LEU A 88 -8.74 -8.78 -47.51
N TYR A 89 -9.01 -7.56 -47.08
CA TYR A 89 -7.98 -6.56 -46.84
C TYR A 89 -8.29 -5.70 -45.63
N VAL A 90 -7.26 -5.36 -44.86
CA VAL A 90 -7.39 -4.41 -43.75
C VAL A 90 -6.11 -3.61 -43.57
N MET A 91 -6.26 -2.33 -43.24
CA MET A 91 -5.15 -1.48 -42.81
C MET A 91 -4.91 -1.69 -41.30
N LEU A 92 -3.68 -2.02 -40.89
CA LEU A 92 -3.37 -2.27 -39.49
C LEU A 92 -3.12 -0.96 -38.71
N PRO A 93 -3.23 -0.98 -37.37
CA PRO A 93 -2.82 0.13 -36.51
C PRO A 93 -1.34 0.50 -36.64
N ASP A 94 -1.00 1.69 -36.18
CA ASP A 94 0.38 2.13 -35.91
C ASP A 94 1.34 2.01 -37.10
N TYR A 95 0.83 2.19 -38.33
CA TYR A 95 1.61 2.05 -39.57
C TYR A 95 2.26 0.66 -39.74
N ALA A 96 1.76 -0.38 -39.05
CA ALA A 96 2.17 -1.77 -39.23
C ALA A 96 1.88 -2.32 -40.65
N GLY A 97 1.32 -1.46 -41.51
CA GLY A 97 1.10 -1.74 -42.91
C GLY A 97 -0.22 -2.45 -43.15
N GLU A 98 -0.33 -2.97 -44.36
CA GLU A 98 -1.54 -3.55 -44.90
C GLU A 98 -1.48 -5.06 -44.80
N LEU A 99 -2.62 -5.66 -44.44
CA LEU A 99 -2.74 -7.09 -44.32
C LEU A 99 -3.78 -7.63 -45.30
N ARG A 100 -3.33 -8.56 -46.14
CA ARG A 100 -4.18 -9.33 -47.03
C ARG A 100 -4.51 -10.68 -46.43
N PHE A 101 -5.79 -11.03 -46.45
CA PHE A 101 -6.30 -12.31 -46.00
C PHE A 101 -6.47 -13.30 -47.16
N ASP A 102 -6.27 -14.57 -46.87
CA ASP A 102 -6.68 -15.70 -47.72
C ASP A 102 -8.20 -15.92 -47.61
N LYS A 103 -8.76 -15.68 -46.41
CA LYS A 103 -10.17 -15.89 -46.09
C LYS A 103 -10.58 -14.99 -44.93
N VAL A 104 -11.81 -14.48 -44.96
CA VAL A 104 -12.44 -13.80 -43.80
C VAL A 104 -13.74 -14.50 -43.43
N GLU A 105 -13.92 -14.78 -42.14
CA GLU A 105 -15.16 -15.30 -41.56
C GLU A 105 -15.74 -14.25 -40.60
N SER A 106 -17.02 -13.93 -40.70
CA SER A 106 -17.68 -13.02 -39.74
C SER A 106 -18.40 -13.80 -38.65
N GLU A 107 -18.38 -13.26 -37.45
CA GLU A 107 -19.16 -13.74 -36.31
C GLU A 107 -18.98 -15.23 -35.99
N ARG A 108 -17.78 -15.76 -36.23
CA ARG A 108 -17.41 -17.13 -35.86
C ARG A 108 -17.42 -17.27 -34.35
N ASN A 109 -18.11 -18.30 -33.86
CA ASN A 109 -18.14 -18.60 -32.44
C ASN A 109 -16.91 -19.42 -32.05
N PHE A 110 -16.24 -19.06 -30.96
CA PHE A 110 -15.17 -19.82 -30.32
C PHE A 110 -15.68 -20.26 -28.94
N PRO A 111 -16.36 -21.42 -28.84
CA PRO A 111 -17.03 -21.84 -27.63
C PRO A 111 -16.08 -21.98 -26.43
N ASP A 112 -14.88 -22.50 -26.68
CA ASP A 112 -13.85 -22.73 -25.66
C ASP A 112 -13.39 -21.42 -24.99
N LEU A 113 -13.37 -20.33 -25.77
CA LEU A 113 -13.00 -19.00 -25.29
C LEU A 113 -14.21 -18.19 -24.83
N LYS A 114 -15.44 -18.68 -25.06
CA LYS A 114 -16.70 -17.93 -24.92
C LYS A 114 -16.64 -16.56 -25.63
N LEU A 115 -15.99 -16.52 -26.79
CA LEU A 115 -15.77 -15.30 -27.59
C LEU A 115 -16.37 -15.45 -28.99
N ARG A 116 -16.86 -14.33 -29.51
CA ARG A 116 -17.35 -14.21 -30.88
C ARG A 116 -16.82 -12.90 -31.48
N PRO A 117 -15.66 -12.93 -32.17
CA PRO A 117 -15.16 -11.74 -32.85
C PRO A 117 -16.07 -11.33 -34.00
N ASP A 118 -16.09 -10.04 -34.32
CA ASP A 118 -16.88 -9.54 -35.44
C ASP A 118 -16.40 -10.14 -36.77
N CYS A 119 -15.08 -10.20 -36.95
CA CYS A 119 -14.42 -10.89 -38.06
C CYS A 119 -13.15 -11.63 -37.62
N VAL A 120 -12.83 -12.72 -38.34
CA VAL A 120 -11.54 -13.42 -38.27
C VAL A 120 -10.98 -13.52 -39.68
N GLY A 121 -9.85 -12.87 -39.92
CA GLY A 121 -9.09 -12.97 -41.16
C GLY A 121 -7.96 -13.97 -41.03
N TYR A 122 -7.83 -14.90 -41.98
CA TYR A 122 -6.77 -15.91 -42.03
C TYR A 122 -5.74 -15.53 -43.07
N TYR A 123 -4.46 -15.64 -42.74
CA TYR A 123 -3.35 -15.30 -43.64
C TYR A 123 -2.11 -16.13 -43.28
N GLY A 124 -1.46 -16.77 -44.24
CA GLY A 124 -0.15 -17.41 -44.03
C GLY A 124 -0.11 -18.42 -42.87
N GLY A 125 -1.21 -19.13 -42.62
CA GLY A 125 -1.35 -20.06 -41.49
C GLY A 125 -1.64 -19.43 -40.12
N LYS A 126 -1.76 -18.10 -40.05
CA LYS A 126 -2.14 -17.32 -38.87
C LYS A 126 -3.57 -16.78 -38.99
N SER A 127 -4.08 -16.18 -37.92
CA SER A 127 -5.36 -15.46 -37.91
C SER A 127 -5.24 -14.12 -37.20
N LEU A 128 -5.94 -13.10 -37.71
CA LEU A 128 -6.16 -11.82 -37.06
C LEU A 128 -7.65 -11.65 -36.75
N TRP A 129 -7.96 -11.37 -35.49
CA TRP A 129 -9.31 -11.05 -35.05
C TRP A 129 -9.55 -9.54 -35.21
N ILE A 130 -10.80 -9.18 -35.52
CA ILE A 130 -11.19 -7.79 -35.75
C ILE A 130 -12.49 -7.55 -34.99
N GLU A 131 -12.47 -6.52 -34.14
CA GLU A 131 -13.62 -6.00 -33.41
C GLU A 131 -13.97 -4.61 -33.94
N PHE A 132 -15.25 -4.37 -34.23
CA PHE A 132 -15.72 -3.04 -34.57
C PHE A 132 -16.31 -2.37 -33.33
N LYS A 133 -15.87 -1.14 -33.06
CA LYS A 133 -16.36 -0.32 -31.96
C LYS A 133 -17.16 0.86 -32.50
N ARG A 134 -18.18 1.34 -31.77
CA ARG A 134 -18.88 2.57 -32.17
C ARG A 134 -19.40 3.40 -30.99
N THR A 135 -19.96 2.76 -29.97
CA THR A 135 -20.32 3.42 -28.70
C THR A 135 -19.34 3.00 -27.59
N HIS A 136 -19.34 3.73 -26.46
CA HIS A 136 -18.19 3.96 -25.57
C HIS A 136 -17.45 2.74 -24.99
N GLU A 137 -17.90 1.50 -25.19
CA GLU A 137 -17.25 0.32 -24.62
C GLU A 137 -17.14 -0.79 -25.68
N VAL A 138 -15.90 -1.18 -25.99
CA VAL A 138 -15.68 -2.63 -26.09
C VAL A 138 -15.85 -3.12 -24.66
N ASP A 139 -16.76 -4.08 -24.47
CA ASP A 139 -16.93 -4.76 -23.20
C ASP A 139 -15.54 -5.14 -22.69
N ALA A 140 -15.05 -4.50 -21.61
CA ALA A 140 -13.68 -4.66 -21.12
C ALA A 140 -13.37 -6.16 -20.85
N HIS A 141 -14.42 -6.92 -20.56
CA HIS A 141 -14.39 -8.37 -20.42
C HIS A 141 -14.07 -9.12 -21.73
N LYS A 142 -14.49 -8.63 -22.90
CA LYS A 142 -14.11 -9.20 -24.20
C LYS A 142 -12.63 -8.94 -24.50
N ALA A 143 -12.15 -7.71 -24.27
CA ALA A 143 -10.76 -7.35 -24.48
C ALA A 143 -9.80 -8.14 -23.57
N GLY A 144 -10.10 -8.24 -22.27
CA GLY A 144 -9.30 -9.03 -21.32
C GLY A 144 -9.18 -10.51 -21.69
N LYS A 145 -10.27 -11.12 -22.20
CA LYS A 145 -10.25 -12.50 -22.70
C LYS A 145 -9.43 -12.66 -23.98
N ILE A 146 -9.53 -11.71 -24.91
CA ILE A 146 -8.73 -11.73 -26.15
C ILE A 146 -7.23 -11.66 -25.82
N ILE A 147 -6.85 -10.75 -24.91
CA ILE A 147 -5.45 -10.58 -24.48
C ILE A 147 -4.94 -11.85 -23.80
N SER A 148 -5.73 -12.44 -22.89
CA SER A 148 -5.38 -13.67 -22.19
C SER A 148 -5.24 -14.86 -23.14
N ALA A 149 -6.10 -14.92 -24.16
CA ALA A 149 -6.01 -15.91 -25.24
C ALA A 149 -4.84 -15.72 -26.20
N ARG A 150 -4.09 -14.61 -26.07
CA ARG A 150 -2.97 -14.25 -26.96
C ARG A 150 -3.34 -14.35 -28.44
N ASN A 151 -4.59 -14.00 -28.76
CA ASN A 151 -5.07 -13.95 -30.13
C ASN A 151 -4.84 -12.55 -30.68
N ASP A 152 -4.05 -12.45 -31.75
CA ASP A 152 -3.83 -11.17 -32.44
C ASP A 152 -5.19 -10.57 -32.80
N CYS A 153 -5.45 -9.36 -32.32
CA CYS A 153 -6.73 -8.71 -32.46
C CYS A 153 -6.60 -7.20 -32.54
N ILE A 154 -7.30 -6.61 -33.52
CA ILE A 154 -7.42 -5.16 -33.66
C ILE A 154 -8.85 -4.70 -33.34
N GLU A 155 -8.96 -3.52 -32.75
CA GLU A 155 -10.20 -2.77 -32.63
C GLU A 155 -10.22 -1.69 -33.70
N ILE A 156 -11.32 -1.56 -34.45
CA ILE A 156 -11.54 -0.48 -35.43
C ILE A 156 -12.76 0.33 -34.99
N ASP A 157 -12.57 1.61 -34.70
CA ASP A 157 -13.63 2.51 -34.26
C ASP A 157 -14.36 3.14 -35.46
N LEU A 158 -15.64 2.77 -35.59
CA LEU A 158 -16.57 3.20 -36.63
C LEU A 158 -17.48 4.36 -36.17
N LYS A 159 -17.20 5.00 -35.02
CA LYS A 159 -18.03 6.07 -34.42
C LYS A 159 -18.35 7.19 -35.40
N TYR A 160 -17.37 7.60 -36.19
CA TYR A 160 -17.49 8.70 -37.15
C TYR A 160 -17.85 8.25 -38.57
N CYS A 161 -18.10 6.96 -38.80
CA CYS A 161 -18.48 6.43 -40.10
C CYS A 161 -19.98 6.62 -40.41
N GLU A 162 -20.27 6.88 -41.69
CA GLU A 162 -21.63 7.01 -42.25
C GLU A 162 -22.06 5.70 -42.97
N GLN A 163 -23.34 5.60 -43.35
CA GLN A 163 -23.87 4.47 -44.14
C GLN A 163 -23.52 4.63 -45.64
N ASP A 164 -22.23 4.70 -45.94
CA ASP A 164 -21.67 4.85 -47.29
C ASP A 164 -20.66 3.71 -47.51
N LYS A 165 -20.97 2.77 -48.42
CA LYS A 165 -20.21 1.51 -48.57
C LYS A 165 -18.80 1.79 -49.08
N GLU A 166 -18.65 2.72 -50.02
CA GLU A 166 -17.40 3.08 -50.65
C GLU A 166 -16.46 3.79 -49.65
N LYS A 167 -16.95 4.81 -48.94
CA LYS A 167 -16.17 5.49 -47.91
C LYS A 167 -15.77 4.56 -46.76
N LEU A 168 -16.69 3.69 -46.33
CA LEU A 168 -16.39 2.70 -45.28
C LEU A 168 -15.35 1.68 -45.76
N ARG A 169 -15.38 1.29 -47.04
CA ARG A 169 -14.37 0.43 -47.66
C ARG A 169 -13.00 1.10 -47.66
N GLU A 170 -12.91 2.35 -48.10
CA GLU A 170 -11.66 3.12 -48.06
C GLU A 170 -11.13 3.22 -46.62
N PHE A 171 -12.00 3.54 -45.66
CA PHE A 171 -11.62 3.64 -44.25
C PHE A 171 -11.07 2.32 -43.67
N ILE A 172 -11.67 1.17 -43.99
CA ILE A 172 -11.21 -0.14 -43.50
C ILE A 172 -9.90 -0.56 -44.17
N THR A 173 -9.76 -0.29 -45.47
CA THR A 173 -8.69 -0.86 -46.30
C THR A 173 -7.48 0.04 -46.49
N GLN A 174 -7.60 1.35 -46.26
CA GLN A 174 -6.55 2.34 -46.60
C GLN A 174 -6.25 3.36 -45.49
N ASN A 175 -7.14 3.56 -44.52
CA ASN A 175 -6.92 4.52 -43.44
C ASN A 175 -6.29 3.80 -42.23
N SER A 176 -5.28 4.38 -41.57
CA SER A 176 -4.65 3.81 -40.36
C SER A 176 -5.12 4.44 -39.04
N GLU A 177 -5.95 5.48 -39.09
CA GLU A 177 -6.52 6.16 -37.92
C GLU A 177 -7.67 5.35 -37.31
N ASN A 178 -8.03 5.71 -36.06
CA ASN A 178 -9.17 5.17 -35.30
C ASN A 178 -9.17 3.64 -35.19
N ARG A 179 -7.99 3.07 -34.94
CA ARG A 179 -7.79 1.64 -34.71
C ARG A 179 -6.65 1.43 -33.72
N LYS A 180 -6.67 0.31 -33.00
CA LYS A 180 -5.63 -0.05 -32.02
C LYS A 180 -5.49 -1.56 -31.90
N TRP A 181 -4.37 -2.02 -31.37
CA TRP A 181 -4.21 -3.42 -30.98
C TRP A 181 -4.93 -3.67 -29.66
N ILE A 182 -5.88 -4.61 -29.67
CA ILE A 182 -6.35 -5.23 -28.43
C ILE A 182 -5.24 -6.16 -27.91
N TYR A 183 -4.64 -6.94 -28.81
CA TYR A 183 -3.44 -7.73 -28.54
C TYR A 183 -2.68 -7.97 -29.85
N SER A 184 -1.35 -7.95 -29.77
CA SER A 184 -0.47 -8.39 -30.83
C SER A 184 0.69 -9.18 -30.23
N SER A 185 0.95 -10.35 -30.81
CA SER A 185 2.14 -11.15 -30.54
C SER A 185 3.44 -10.44 -30.97
N GLU A 186 3.36 -9.47 -31.87
CA GLU A 186 4.50 -8.71 -32.41
C GLU A 186 4.61 -7.31 -31.78
N TYR A 187 3.47 -6.62 -31.58
CA TYR A 187 3.42 -5.21 -31.18
C TYR A 187 2.87 -4.97 -29.75
N GLY A 188 2.41 -5.99 -29.04
CA GLY A 188 1.83 -5.84 -27.69
C GLY A 188 0.39 -5.32 -27.67
N VAL A 189 0.02 -4.61 -26.61
CA VAL A 189 -1.34 -4.05 -26.38
C VAL A 189 -1.27 -2.53 -26.51
N GLY A 190 -2.28 -1.89 -27.13
CA GLY A 190 -2.41 -0.43 -27.19
C GLY A 190 -2.05 0.21 -28.53
N LEU A 191 -1.80 1.53 -28.48
CA LEU A 191 -1.24 2.34 -29.58
C LEU A 191 0.28 2.33 -29.43
N ALA A 192 0.99 1.66 -30.32
CA ALA A 192 2.43 1.50 -30.22
C ALA A 192 3.19 2.81 -30.55
N GLU A 193 3.44 3.66 -29.55
CA GLU A 193 4.59 4.59 -29.56
C GLU A 193 5.80 3.91 -28.89
N HIS A 194 6.46 2.99 -29.60
CA HIS A 194 7.80 2.57 -29.22
C HIS A 194 8.84 3.60 -29.68
N ALA A 195 9.10 4.59 -28.81
CA ALA A 195 10.42 5.17 -28.69
C ALA A 195 10.93 4.92 -27.26
N ALA A 196 11.89 4.01 -27.13
CA ALA A 196 12.71 3.89 -25.94
C ALA A 196 13.29 5.27 -25.60
N SER A 197 12.84 5.85 -24.51
CA SER A 197 13.42 7.06 -23.93
C SER A 197 13.05 7.14 -22.47
N ASN A 198 14.06 6.96 -21.61
CA ASN A 198 14.07 7.44 -20.24
C ASN A 198 13.30 8.76 -20.13
N ARG A 199 12.20 8.78 -19.38
CA ARG A 199 11.63 10.03 -18.88
C ARG A 199 11.44 9.90 -17.38
N ASN A 200 12.35 10.58 -16.71
CA ASN A 200 12.33 11.00 -15.33
C ASN A 200 10.91 11.26 -14.83
N SER A 201 10.63 10.75 -13.63
CA SER A 201 9.52 11.18 -12.80
C SER A 201 9.67 12.67 -12.50
N SER A 202 9.06 13.51 -13.32
CA SER A 202 8.81 14.90 -12.99
C SER A 202 7.76 14.93 -11.88
N LYS A 203 8.12 15.50 -10.73
CA LYS A 203 7.19 15.89 -9.68
C LYS A 203 6.04 16.68 -10.31
N LYS A 204 4.80 16.23 -10.12
CA LYS A 204 3.63 17.09 -10.27
C LYS A 204 3.36 17.71 -8.91
N ASP A 205 3.33 19.02 -8.93
CA ASP A 205 3.01 19.87 -7.80
C ASP A 205 1.57 19.67 -7.32
N ASP A 206 1.45 19.90 -6.03
CA ASP A 206 0.29 19.99 -5.14
C ASP A 206 -0.87 20.83 -5.72
N PHE A 207 -1.96 20.21 -6.20
CA PHE A 207 -3.37 20.66 -6.09
C PHE A 207 -4.33 19.79 -6.93
N ASP A 208 -4.95 18.80 -6.28
CA ASP A 208 -6.33 18.29 -6.44
C ASP A 208 -6.37 16.86 -5.88
N LEU A 209 -6.73 16.74 -4.60
CA LEU A 209 -7.01 15.46 -3.93
C LEU A 209 -8.37 14.92 -4.39
N GLU A 210 -8.51 14.63 -5.68
CA GLU A 210 -9.34 13.50 -6.09
C GLU A 210 -8.57 12.24 -5.71
N SER A 211 -9.15 11.41 -4.84
CA SER A 211 -8.57 10.13 -4.45
C SER A 211 -8.18 9.34 -5.70
N VAL A 212 -6.89 9.26 -6.01
CA VAL A 212 -6.40 8.44 -7.12
C VAL A 212 -6.71 7.00 -6.76
N LYS A 213 -7.78 6.45 -7.37
CA LYS A 213 -8.19 5.06 -7.21
C LYS A 213 -6.97 4.17 -7.43
N LEU A 214 -6.65 3.32 -6.44
CA LEU A 214 -5.51 2.43 -6.55
C LEU A 214 -5.69 1.50 -7.76
N GLU A 215 -4.67 1.42 -8.62
CA GLU A 215 -4.63 0.36 -9.64
C GLU A 215 -4.31 -0.97 -8.95
N ARG A 216 -5.23 -1.92 -9.06
CA ARG A 216 -5.18 -3.19 -8.32
C ARG A 216 -4.63 -4.31 -9.19
N HIS A 217 -3.57 -4.97 -8.72
CA HIS A 217 -2.85 -5.99 -9.49
C HIS A 217 -2.97 -7.40 -8.89
N PHE A 218 -3.39 -7.54 -7.64
CA PHE A 218 -3.46 -8.81 -6.94
C PHE A 218 -4.88 -9.37 -6.88
N ALA A 219 -5.08 -10.59 -7.37
CA ALA A 219 -6.36 -11.27 -7.29
C ALA A 219 -6.20 -12.70 -6.75
N ILE A 220 -7.31 -13.33 -6.39
CA ILE A 220 -7.35 -14.72 -5.95
C ILE A 220 -7.94 -15.57 -7.07
N ASP A 221 -7.30 -16.67 -7.46
CA ASP A 221 -7.90 -17.63 -8.41
C ASP A 221 -8.99 -18.50 -7.74
N GLU A 222 -9.70 -19.34 -8.49
CA GLU A 222 -10.73 -20.22 -7.91
C GLU A 222 -10.17 -21.28 -6.94
N GLY A 223 -8.86 -21.53 -6.97
CA GLY A 223 -8.15 -22.41 -6.03
C GLY A 223 -7.78 -21.73 -4.71
N GLY A 224 -7.97 -20.41 -4.58
CA GLY A 224 -7.58 -19.63 -3.41
C GLY A 224 -6.15 -19.10 -3.46
N THR A 225 -5.45 -19.23 -4.58
CA THR A 225 -4.07 -18.77 -4.76
C THR A 225 -4.02 -17.28 -5.07
N LEU A 226 -3.11 -16.55 -4.41
CA LEU A 226 -2.82 -15.16 -4.77
C LEU A 226 -2.05 -15.08 -6.10
N ILE A 227 -2.58 -14.32 -7.04
CA ILE A 227 -2.07 -14.08 -8.39
C ILE A 227 -1.68 -12.62 -8.54
N ASP A 228 -0.52 -12.37 -9.16
CA ASP A 228 -0.03 -11.03 -9.49
C ASP A 228 -0.13 -10.77 -11.00
N PHE A 229 -1.06 -9.90 -11.41
CA PHE A 229 -1.27 -9.59 -12.83
C PHE A 229 -0.08 -8.87 -13.48
N ARG A 230 0.87 -8.32 -12.72
CA ARG A 230 2.12 -7.78 -13.29
C ARG A 230 3.07 -8.87 -13.78
N VAL A 231 2.78 -10.13 -13.46
CA VAL A 231 3.57 -11.29 -13.88
C VAL A 231 2.72 -12.13 -14.85
N PRO A 232 2.83 -11.95 -16.18
CA PRO A 232 1.99 -12.63 -17.17
C PRO A 232 2.04 -14.17 -17.18
N SER A 233 3.01 -14.77 -16.48
CA SER A 233 3.08 -16.22 -16.29
C SER A 233 2.32 -16.71 -15.05
N GLU A 234 1.88 -15.84 -14.15
CA GLU A 234 1.11 -16.21 -12.96
C GLU A 234 -0.39 -16.34 -13.23
N PHE A 235 -0.90 -15.90 -14.39
CA PHE A 235 -2.33 -15.90 -14.67
C PHE A 235 -2.67 -16.32 -16.11
N ASP A 236 -3.86 -16.89 -16.25
CA ASP A 236 -4.53 -17.23 -17.50
C ASP A 236 -6.03 -16.93 -17.36
N ALA A 237 -6.50 -15.80 -17.91
CA ALA A 237 -7.91 -15.41 -17.82
C ALA A 237 -8.84 -16.11 -18.83
N ILE A 238 -8.34 -17.11 -19.56
CA ILE A 238 -9.17 -18.01 -20.35
C ILE A 238 -9.73 -19.11 -19.45
N ASN A 239 -8.84 -19.74 -18.69
CA ASN A 239 -9.12 -20.96 -17.96
C ASN A 239 -9.50 -20.71 -16.50
N HIS A 240 -9.12 -19.56 -15.96
CA HIS A 240 -9.33 -19.21 -14.55
C HIS A 240 -10.19 -17.96 -14.41
N SER A 241 -11.02 -17.97 -13.37
CA SER A 241 -11.72 -16.79 -12.88
C SER A 241 -10.94 -16.19 -11.72
N TYR A 242 -10.99 -14.87 -11.59
CA TYR A 242 -10.28 -14.16 -10.53
C TYR A 242 -11.25 -13.41 -9.64
N TYR A 243 -10.89 -13.33 -8.36
CA TYR A 243 -11.72 -12.76 -7.31
C TYR A 243 -10.94 -11.71 -6.52
N CYS A 244 -11.62 -10.64 -6.14
CA CYS A 244 -11.03 -9.62 -5.28
C CYS A 244 -10.63 -10.22 -3.92
N PRO A 245 -9.38 -10.04 -3.44
CA PRO A 245 -8.91 -10.60 -2.17
C PRO A 245 -9.70 -10.17 -0.94
N ASN A 246 -10.39 -9.02 -1.03
CA ASN A 246 -11.19 -8.48 0.07
C ASN A 246 -12.65 -8.90 0.01
N CYS A 247 -13.37 -8.51 -1.04
CA CYS A 247 -14.82 -8.72 -1.11
C CYS A 247 -15.21 -10.11 -1.66
N GLY A 248 -14.26 -10.85 -2.24
CA GLY A 248 -14.48 -12.18 -2.82
C GLY A 248 -15.34 -12.20 -4.10
N LYS A 249 -15.72 -11.03 -4.63
CA LYS A 249 -16.49 -10.93 -5.87
C LYS A 249 -15.56 -11.11 -7.07
N GLU A 250 -16.11 -11.67 -8.15
CA GLU A 250 -15.39 -11.87 -9.41
C GLU A 250 -14.97 -10.53 -10.02
N VAL A 251 -13.76 -10.50 -10.57
CA VAL A 251 -13.13 -9.32 -11.16
C VAL A 251 -12.73 -9.59 -12.61
N VAL A 252 -12.59 -8.52 -13.38
CA VAL A 252 -12.16 -8.60 -14.78
C VAL A 252 -10.77 -8.01 -14.93
N VAL A 253 -9.88 -8.75 -15.59
CA VAL A 253 -8.54 -8.28 -15.95
C VAL A 253 -8.66 -7.15 -16.97
N LYS A 254 -8.01 -6.03 -16.66
CA LYS A 254 -7.89 -4.84 -17.51
C LYS A 254 -6.45 -4.68 -17.92
N VAL A 255 -6.22 -4.16 -19.12
CA VAL A 255 -4.89 -3.79 -19.60
C VAL A 255 -4.93 -2.35 -20.05
N ASP A 256 -3.99 -1.54 -19.59
CA ASP A 256 -3.85 -0.16 -20.04
C ASP A 256 -3.18 -0.09 -21.43
N ASP A 257 -3.09 1.11 -21.99
CA ASP A 257 -2.46 1.34 -23.30
C ASP A 257 -0.94 1.07 -23.29
N ASN A 258 -0.33 0.84 -22.12
CA ASN A 258 1.08 0.49 -21.96
C ASN A 258 1.29 -1.02 -21.73
N GLY A 259 0.24 -1.84 -21.83
CA GLY A 259 0.34 -3.28 -21.59
C GLY A 259 0.45 -3.68 -20.12
N ARG A 260 0.11 -2.78 -19.17
CA ARG A 260 0.07 -3.06 -17.73
C ARG A 260 -1.28 -3.65 -17.35
N TYR A 261 -1.25 -4.80 -16.69
CA TYR A 261 -2.44 -5.53 -16.31
C TYR A 261 -2.87 -5.14 -14.89
N SER A 262 -4.13 -4.79 -14.72
CA SER A 262 -4.81 -4.56 -13.45
C SER A 262 -6.16 -5.26 -13.47
N PHE A 263 -7.05 -5.00 -12.50
CA PHE A 263 -8.43 -5.45 -12.58
C PHE A 263 -9.43 -4.40 -12.12
N ASP A 264 -10.65 -4.52 -12.63
CA ASP A 264 -11.82 -3.81 -12.14
C ASP A 264 -12.88 -4.82 -11.66
N HIS A 265 -13.78 -4.37 -10.78
CA HIS A 265 -14.94 -5.19 -10.39
C HIS A 265 -15.95 -5.22 -11.54
N ILE A 266 -16.61 -6.37 -11.75
CA ILE A 266 -17.63 -6.51 -12.81
C ILE A 266 -18.86 -5.63 -12.53
N ASP A 267 -19.21 -5.43 -11.25
CA ASP A 267 -20.33 -4.58 -10.85
C ASP A 267 -19.81 -3.26 -10.26
N GLU A 268 -20.11 -2.17 -10.94
CA GLU A 268 -19.67 -0.81 -10.59
C GLU A 268 -20.27 -0.30 -9.27
N ASN A 269 -21.33 -0.94 -8.74
CA ASN A 269 -21.93 -0.57 -7.46
C ASN A 269 -21.23 -1.21 -6.24
N ILE A 270 -20.11 -1.91 -6.44
CA ILE A 270 -19.37 -2.54 -5.35
C ILE A 270 -18.47 -1.49 -4.69
N SER A 271 -18.84 -1.05 -3.49
CA SER A 271 -17.93 -0.32 -2.61
C SER A 271 -16.87 -1.28 -2.04
N CYS A 272 -15.82 -1.56 -2.80
CA CYS A 272 -14.63 -2.22 -2.30
C CYS A 272 -13.58 -1.16 -2.03
N ASP A 273 -13.28 -0.93 -0.76
CA ASP A 273 -12.29 0.05 -0.31
C ASP A 273 -10.84 -0.42 -0.61
N ASP A 274 -9.95 0.53 -0.92
CA ASP A 274 -8.55 0.26 -1.30
C ASP A 274 -7.72 -0.25 -0.13
N GLU A 275 -7.95 0.24 1.10
CA GLU A 275 -7.28 -0.24 2.31
C GLU A 275 -7.67 -1.69 2.58
N MET A 276 -8.97 -1.98 2.48
CA MET A 276 -9.48 -3.33 2.70
C MET A 276 -9.00 -4.30 1.61
N TYR A 277 -8.92 -3.85 0.34
CA TYR A 277 -8.28 -4.58 -0.73
C TYR A 277 -6.82 -4.93 -0.40
N LEU A 278 -6.03 -3.93 -0.02
CA LEU A 278 -4.60 -4.09 0.29
C LEU A 278 -4.39 -5.06 1.46
N ARG A 279 -5.19 -4.92 2.52
CA ARG A 279 -5.23 -5.84 3.66
C ARG A 279 -5.51 -7.27 3.22
N GLY A 280 -6.54 -7.49 2.39
CA GLY A 280 -6.88 -8.81 1.87
C GLY A 280 -5.76 -9.44 1.01
N ALA A 281 -5.11 -8.63 0.17
CA ALA A 281 -3.99 -9.08 -0.66
C ALA A 281 -2.76 -9.45 0.19
N ALA A 282 -2.43 -8.65 1.20
CA ALA A 282 -1.33 -8.92 2.14
C ALA A 282 -1.59 -10.20 2.97
N VAL A 283 -2.81 -10.41 3.45
CA VAL A 283 -3.23 -11.65 4.13
C VAL A 283 -3.00 -12.87 3.23
N ALA A 284 -3.45 -12.80 1.98
CA ALA A 284 -3.25 -13.88 1.02
C ALA A 284 -1.77 -14.11 0.69
N ALA A 285 -0.94 -13.04 0.65
CA ALA A 285 0.49 -13.14 0.39
C ALA A 285 1.23 -13.85 1.54
N ILE A 286 0.93 -13.48 2.79
CA ILE A 286 1.50 -14.13 3.99
C ILE A 286 1.09 -15.61 4.02
N GLN A 287 -0.19 -15.90 3.77
CA GLN A 287 -0.69 -17.28 3.72
C GLN A 287 0.06 -18.10 2.66
N LYS A 288 0.13 -17.60 1.42
CA LYS A 288 0.82 -18.27 0.30
C LYS A 288 2.29 -18.53 0.62
N SER A 289 2.98 -17.51 1.17
CA SER A 289 4.38 -17.64 1.58
C SER A 289 4.57 -18.70 2.66
N PHE A 290 3.69 -18.72 3.68
CA PHE A 290 3.73 -19.71 4.74
C PHE A 290 3.48 -21.12 4.21
N GLU A 291 2.43 -21.34 3.42
CA GLU A 291 2.03 -22.67 2.95
C GLU A 291 3.06 -23.28 1.99
N ASN A 292 3.62 -22.48 1.07
CA ASN A 292 4.53 -22.96 0.04
C ASN A 292 6.00 -23.12 0.49
N SER A 293 6.37 -22.59 1.66
CA SER A 293 7.75 -22.61 2.13
C SER A 293 8.02 -23.77 3.09
N LYS A 294 9.21 -24.39 3.03
CA LYS A 294 9.63 -25.39 4.04
C LYS A 294 10.01 -24.75 5.39
N SER A 295 10.32 -23.47 5.38
CA SER A 295 10.74 -22.65 6.52
C SER A 295 9.96 -21.34 6.49
N PHE A 296 9.61 -20.79 7.65
CA PHE A 296 8.95 -19.49 7.75
C PHE A 296 9.59 -18.67 8.86
N LEU A 297 10.55 -17.84 8.47
CA LEU A 297 11.41 -17.08 9.36
C LEU A 297 10.73 -15.76 9.78
N ILE A 298 10.78 -15.47 11.07
CA ILE A 298 10.39 -14.19 11.68
C ILE A 298 11.57 -13.63 12.49
N ASP A 299 11.69 -12.31 12.52
CA ASP A 299 12.75 -11.60 13.22
C ASP A 299 12.16 -10.85 14.42
N VAL A 300 12.20 -11.47 15.60
CA VAL A 300 11.58 -10.95 16.82
C VAL A 300 12.55 -10.01 17.53
N PRO A 301 12.21 -8.73 17.75
CA PRO A 301 13.00 -7.81 18.55
C PRO A 301 13.09 -8.29 20.01
N GLN A 302 14.30 -8.31 20.56
CA GLN A 302 14.55 -8.65 21.96
C GLN A 302 15.59 -7.70 22.57
N TYR A 303 15.78 -7.78 23.88
CA TYR A 303 16.83 -7.07 24.59
C TYR A 303 17.82 -8.05 25.24
N ARG A 304 19.11 -7.79 25.03
CA ARG A 304 20.19 -8.43 25.82
C ARG A 304 20.51 -7.55 27.01
N TYR A 305 20.26 -8.05 28.22
CA TYR A 305 20.56 -7.35 29.46
C TYR A 305 22.04 -7.39 29.77
N CYS A 306 22.54 -6.37 30.46
CA CYS A 306 23.92 -6.31 30.91
C CYS A 306 24.29 -7.56 31.72
N LYS A 307 25.41 -8.19 31.36
CA LYS A 307 25.94 -9.39 32.05
C LYS A 307 26.26 -9.17 33.53
N GLN A 308 26.40 -7.91 33.96
CA GLN A 308 26.57 -7.57 35.37
C GLN A 308 25.28 -7.80 36.19
N GLY A 309 24.11 -7.89 35.55
CA GLY A 309 22.83 -8.16 36.21
C GLY A 309 22.57 -7.22 37.38
N ASP A 310 22.22 -7.78 38.54
CA ASP A 310 21.97 -7.04 39.78
C ASP A 310 23.19 -6.27 40.30
N LYS A 311 24.41 -6.62 39.85
CA LYS A 311 25.63 -5.86 40.17
C LYS A 311 25.81 -4.63 39.28
N CYS A 312 24.99 -4.48 38.24
CA CYS A 312 25.01 -3.29 37.39
C CYS A 312 24.30 -2.14 38.12
N PRO A 313 24.97 -0.99 38.33
CA PRO A 313 24.35 0.17 38.96
C PRO A 313 23.14 0.71 38.18
N CYS A 314 23.03 0.36 36.90
CA CYS A 314 21.96 0.78 36.00
C CYS A 314 20.83 -0.28 35.87
N ASN A 315 20.95 -1.42 36.54
CA ASN A 315 19.95 -2.49 36.65
C ASN A 315 19.26 -2.87 35.30
N GLN A 316 17.94 -3.09 35.29
CA GLN A 316 17.15 -3.55 34.14
C GLN A 316 17.11 -2.54 32.97
N GLU A 317 17.46 -1.28 33.22
CA GLU A 317 17.57 -0.25 32.18
C GLU A 317 18.86 -0.40 31.33
N CYS A 318 19.81 -1.22 31.79
CA CYS A 318 21.07 -1.48 31.11
C CYS A 318 20.93 -2.66 30.14
N ARG A 319 20.47 -2.37 28.93
CA ARG A 319 20.24 -3.35 27.87
C ARG A 319 20.55 -2.79 26.49
N ILE A 320 20.78 -3.68 25.52
CA ILE A 320 20.95 -3.34 24.11
C ILE A 320 19.91 -4.09 23.27
N PRO A 321 19.28 -3.45 22.26
CA PRO A 321 18.39 -4.15 21.35
C PRO A 321 19.17 -5.22 20.57
N THR A 322 18.49 -6.33 20.30
CA THR A 322 18.96 -7.41 19.44
C THR A 322 17.76 -7.96 18.67
N ILE A 323 18.03 -8.75 17.64
CA ILE A 323 17.00 -9.42 16.85
C ILE A 323 17.25 -10.91 16.97
N ARG A 324 16.21 -11.66 17.33
CA ARG A 324 16.26 -13.12 17.35
C ARG A 324 15.39 -13.69 16.26
N GLN A 325 16.01 -14.48 15.40
CA GLN A 325 15.32 -15.17 14.32
C GLN A 325 14.70 -16.49 14.81
N TYR A 326 13.45 -16.72 14.42
CA TYR A 326 12.74 -17.98 14.68
C TYR A 326 12.16 -18.51 13.37
N ASP A 327 12.38 -19.79 13.08
CA ASP A 327 11.66 -20.50 12.03
C ASP A 327 10.40 -21.14 12.62
N LEU A 328 9.23 -20.54 12.39
CA LEU A 328 7.97 -21.01 12.95
C LEU A 328 7.66 -22.47 12.59
N LYS A 329 8.05 -22.93 11.40
CA LYS A 329 7.84 -24.33 10.98
C LYS A 329 8.71 -25.31 11.76
N SER A 330 9.94 -24.91 12.08
CA SER A 330 10.82 -25.68 12.97
C SER A 330 10.30 -25.74 14.42
N TYR A 331 9.39 -24.84 14.80
CA TYR A 331 8.66 -24.87 16.08
C TYR A 331 7.25 -25.49 15.97
N HIS A 332 7.01 -26.32 14.96
CA HIS A 332 5.76 -27.08 14.73
C HIS A 332 4.54 -26.24 14.34
N PHE A 333 4.69 -24.94 14.04
CA PHE A 333 3.63 -24.17 13.39
C PHE A 333 3.64 -24.50 11.90
N VAL A 334 2.85 -25.49 11.50
CA VAL A 334 2.84 -26.02 10.12
C VAL A 334 1.51 -25.79 9.41
N ASN A 335 0.46 -25.38 10.14
CA ASN A 335 -0.86 -25.12 9.60
C ASN A 335 -1.18 -23.62 9.63
N CYS A 336 -1.95 -23.17 8.65
CA CYS A 336 -2.45 -21.81 8.54
C CYS A 336 -3.97 -21.83 8.36
N LYS A 337 -4.68 -20.83 8.91
CA LYS A 337 -6.11 -20.65 8.67
C LYS A 337 -6.47 -19.18 8.61
N LYS A 338 -7.13 -18.77 7.53
CA LYS A 338 -7.64 -17.41 7.36
C LYS A 338 -8.99 -17.19 8.04
N ASP A 339 -9.26 -15.94 8.39
CA ASP A 339 -10.54 -15.45 8.90
C ASP A 339 -11.08 -16.39 10.00
N TYR A 340 -10.35 -16.52 11.10
CA TYR A 340 -10.67 -17.49 12.16
C TYR A 340 -11.26 -16.79 13.39
N LYS A 341 -12.28 -17.43 14.00
CA LYS A 341 -12.85 -17.02 15.29
C LYS A 341 -12.51 -18.06 16.35
N PHE A 342 -11.78 -17.65 17.39
CA PHE A 342 -11.59 -18.51 18.56
C PHE A 342 -12.85 -18.53 19.44
N ASN A 343 -12.97 -19.57 20.26
CA ASN A 343 -14.17 -19.76 21.09
C ASN A 343 -14.22 -18.79 22.29
N ASP A 344 -13.05 -18.28 22.70
CA ASP A 344 -12.83 -17.44 23.86
C ASP A 344 -12.80 -15.93 23.54
N VAL A 345 -12.93 -15.55 22.27
CA VAL A 345 -12.92 -14.15 21.83
C VAL A 345 -14.10 -13.82 20.91
N SER A 346 -14.55 -12.56 20.91
CA SER A 346 -15.69 -12.11 20.12
C SER A 346 -15.34 -11.79 18.65
N TYR A 347 -14.08 -11.50 18.36
CA TYR A 347 -13.57 -11.04 17.08
C TYR A 347 -13.08 -12.18 16.18
N ARG A 348 -12.79 -11.84 14.92
CA ARG A 348 -12.11 -12.69 13.94
C ARG A 348 -10.71 -12.15 13.69
N THR A 349 -9.76 -13.03 13.46
CA THR A 349 -8.36 -12.69 13.16
C THR A 349 -8.04 -13.06 11.72
N ASP A 350 -7.16 -12.31 11.08
CA ASP A 350 -6.91 -12.43 9.64
C ASP A 350 -6.30 -13.78 9.29
N LEU A 351 -5.29 -14.19 10.05
CA LEU A 351 -4.61 -15.47 9.91
C LEU A 351 -4.28 -16.04 11.29
N VAL A 352 -4.29 -17.37 11.35
CA VAL A 352 -3.81 -18.12 12.51
C VAL A 352 -2.80 -19.14 12.03
N LEU A 353 -1.57 -19.03 12.52
CA LEU A 353 -0.54 -20.05 12.37
C LEU A 353 -0.60 -20.97 13.57
N TYR A 354 -0.73 -22.28 13.37
CA TYR A 354 -0.92 -23.22 14.46
C TYR A 354 -0.21 -24.55 14.23
N SER A 355 -0.02 -25.26 15.35
CA SER A 355 0.49 -26.63 15.34
C SER A 355 -0.66 -27.63 15.14
N GLU A 356 -0.92 -28.53 16.09
CA GLU A 356 -1.99 -29.53 15.96
C GLU A 356 -3.36 -28.96 16.36
N ASN A 357 -3.42 -28.25 17.48
CA ASN A 357 -4.67 -27.72 18.02
C ASN A 357 -4.69 -26.19 17.98
N ILE A 358 -5.48 -25.65 17.06
CA ILE A 358 -5.64 -24.21 16.85
C ILE A 358 -6.07 -23.47 18.12
N GLN A 359 -6.84 -24.08 19.03
CA GLN A 359 -7.30 -23.40 20.25
C GLN A 359 -6.21 -23.27 21.33
N LYS A 360 -5.16 -24.11 21.30
CA LYS A 360 -4.15 -24.18 22.37
C LYS A 360 -2.80 -23.61 21.99
N ASN A 361 -2.31 -23.92 20.78
CA ASN A 361 -0.96 -23.54 20.37
C ASN A 361 -1.01 -22.92 18.97
N ALA A 362 -1.33 -21.62 19.00
CA ALA A 362 -1.55 -20.77 17.85
C ALA A 362 -0.88 -19.41 18.04
N ILE A 363 -0.53 -18.81 16.92
CA ILE A 363 -0.05 -17.44 16.77
C ILE A 363 -1.06 -16.73 15.87
N GLU A 364 -1.61 -15.63 16.36
CA GLU A 364 -2.45 -14.75 15.55
C GLU A 364 -1.56 -13.89 14.66
N VAL A 365 -1.96 -13.70 13.41
CA VAL A 365 -1.34 -12.73 12.50
C VAL A 365 -2.42 -11.78 12.04
N ARG A 366 -2.21 -10.48 12.26
CA ARG A 366 -3.12 -9.41 11.87
C ARG A 366 -2.43 -8.49 10.89
N VAL A 367 -3.17 -8.08 9.86
CA VAL A 367 -2.68 -7.11 8.89
C VAL A 367 -3.39 -5.79 9.11
N ASN A 368 -2.59 -4.75 9.34
CA ASN A 368 -3.02 -3.36 9.46
C ASN A 368 -2.64 -2.59 8.19
N THR A 369 -3.30 -1.46 7.96
CA THR A 369 -2.93 -0.50 6.92
C THR A 369 -2.82 0.90 7.51
N GLU A 370 -2.37 1.89 6.73
CA GLU A 370 -2.15 3.27 7.23
C GLU A 370 -3.38 3.85 7.94
N ASN A 371 -4.57 3.54 7.42
CA ASN A 371 -5.84 4.08 7.93
C ASN A 371 -6.67 3.05 8.71
N PHE A 372 -6.13 1.86 8.98
CA PHE A 372 -6.83 0.81 9.71
C PHE A 372 -5.87 0.02 10.61
N GLU A 373 -5.91 0.34 11.90
CA GLU A 373 -5.24 -0.44 12.96
C GLU A 373 -6.26 -1.16 13.83
N ASN A 374 -6.02 -2.45 14.07
CA ASN A 374 -6.89 -3.29 14.90
C ASN A 374 -6.30 -3.47 16.31
N GLU A 375 -6.57 -2.53 17.22
CA GLU A 375 -6.03 -2.47 18.59
C GLU A 375 -6.67 -3.48 19.58
N ILE A 376 -7.32 -4.54 19.09
CA ILE A 376 -8.00 -5.49 19.98
C ILE A 376 -6.97 -6.34 20.76
N GLU A 377 -6.94 -6.25 22.08
CA GLU A 377 -6.07 -7.10 22.90
C GLU A 377 -6.32 -8.60 22.67
N THR A 378 -5.25 -9.39 22.72
CA THR A 378 -5.31 -10.85 22.61
C THR A 378 -4.46 -11.53 23.68
N PRO A 379 -4.94 -12.65 24.27
CA PRO A 379 -4.15 -13.45 25.19
C PRO A 379 -3.12 -14.34 24.47
N ARG A 380 -3.10 -14.37 23.14
CA ARG A 380 -2.19 -15.20 22.34
C ARG A 380 -0.98 -14.40 21.88
N ARG A 381 0.04 -15.13 21.41
CA ARG A 381 1.11 -14.52 20.62
C ARG A 381 0.52 -13.90 19.35
N LEU A 382 0.90 -12.65 19.09
CA LEU A 382 0.39 -11.86 17.98
C LEU A 382 1.55 -11.31 17.16
N ILE A 383 1.44 -11.47 15.84
CA ILE A 383 2.29 -10.82 14.84
C ILE A 383 1.40 -9.79 14.12
N GLU A 384 1.70 -8.52 14.25
CA GLU A 384 0.99 -7.45 13.54
C GLU A 384 1.87 -6.96 12.41
N VAL A 385 1.34 -7.00 11.19
CA VAL A 385 2.04 -6.59 9.98
C VAL A 385 1.33 -5.38 9.41
N THR A 386 2.01 -4.23 9.32
CA THR A 386 1.45 -3.03 8.68
C THR A 386 1.93 -2.94 7.24
N VAL A 387 1.00 -2.77 6.30
CA VAL A 387 1.28 -2.57 4.87
C VAL A 387 0.79 -1.20 4.40
N TYR A 388 1.53 -0.60 3.47
CA TYR A 388 1.25 0.74 2.93
C TYR A 388 1.02 0.71 1.42
N SER A 389 1.45 -0.35 0.74
CA SER A 389 1.38 -0.43 -0.73
C SER A 389 1.37 -1.87 -1.25
N GLU A 390 1.01 -2.04 -2.52
CA GLU A 390 1.16 -3.33 -3.21
C GLU A 390 2.61 -3.83 -3.29
N ASN A 391 3.60 -2.93 -3.15
CA ASN A 391 5.01 -3.34 -3.07
C ASN A 391 5.29 -4.12 -1.77
N ASP A 392 4.60 -3.78 -0.68
CA ASP A 392 4.68 -4.54 0.56
C ASP A 392 4.09 -5.94 0.37
N VAL A 393 2.98 -6.06 -0.36
CA VAL A 393 2.39 -7.35 -0.72
C VAL A 393 3.38 -8.21 -1.55
N CYS A 394 4.11 -7.61 -2.49
CA CYS A 394 5.18 -8.30 -3.24
C CYS A 394 6.25 -8.87 -2.31
N ARG A 395 6.70 -8.09 -1.33
CA ARG A 395 7.69 -8.52 -0.34
C ARG A 395 7.13 -9.66 0.51
N LEU A 396 5.87 -9.57 0.97
CA LEU A 396 5.22 -10.60 1.79
C LEU A 396 5.07 -11.96 1.10
N LYS A 397 5.04 -12.02 -0.24
CA LYS A 397 5.11 -13.29 -1.00
C LYS A 397 6.37 -14.11 -0.66
N HIS A 398 7.40 -13.48 -0.10
CA HIS A 398 8.68 -14.10 0.27
C HIS A 398 8.83 -14.33 1.79
N GLY A 399 7.80 -14.02 2.59
CA GLY A 399 7.78 -14.24 4.05
C GLY A 399 7.93 -12.96 4.85
N LEU A 400 8.18 -13.11 6.16
CA LEU A 400 8.28 -12.01 7.13
C LEU A 400 9.70 -11.72 7.60
N LYS A 401 10.69 -12.48 7.13
CA LYS A 401 12.10 -12.22 7.43
C LYS A 401 12.50 -10.87 6.83
N GLU A 402 13.15 -10.03 7.63
CA GLU A 402 13.60 -8.69 7.24
C GLU A 402 12.46 -7.81 6.68
N PHE A 403 11.21 -8.13 7.01
CA PHE A 403 10.06 -7.31 6.66
C PHE A 403 9.91 -6.18 7.69
N ASP A 404 9.80 -4.94 7.19
CA ASP A 404 9.68 -3.76 8.04
C ASP A 404 8.27 -3.66 8.64
N ASN A 405 8.10 -2.88 9.72
CA ASN A 405 6.78 -2.59 10.32
C ASN A 405 6.02 -3.82 10.82
N VAL A 406 6.74 -4.78 11.40
CA VAL A 406 6.16 -5.92 12.12
C VAL A 406 6.26 -5.69 13.63
N ARG A 407 5.15 -5.79 14.35
CA ARG A 407 5.09 -5.77 15.81
C ARG A 407 4.79 -7.17 16.35
N PHE A 408 5.37 -7.48 17.50
CA PHE A 408 5.23 -8.79 18.15
C PHE A 408 4.74 -8.60 19.58
N SER A 409 3.62 -9.23 19.93
CA SER A 409 3.04 -9.19 21.27
C SER A 409 2.91 -10.61 21.84
N GLY A 410 3.20 -10.79 23.14
CA GLY A 410 3.21 -12.10 23.80
C GLY A 410 4.43 -12.99 23.44
N PHE A 411 5.41 -12.45 22.72
CA PHE A 411 6.71 -13.08 22.51
C PHE A 411 7.68 -12.68 23.64
N ASP A 412 8.72 -13.47 23.86
CA ASP A 412 9.74 -13.14 24.86
C ASP A 412 10.50 -11.88 24.42
N GLU A 413 10.40 -10.80 25.19
CA GLU A 413 11.12 -9.55 24.92
C GLU A 413 12.59 -9.62 25.32
N ASN A 414 12.98 -10.66 26.06
CA ASN A 414 14.31 -10.78 26.64
C ASN A 414 15.08 -11.90 25.95
N ALA A 415 16.30 -11.58 25.52
CA ALA A 415 17.21 -12.58 25.00
C ALA A 415 17.78 -13.41 26.16
N LYS A 416 18.02 -14.72 25.92
CA LYS A 416 18.71 -15.59 26.88
C LYS A 416 20.17 -15.19 27.11
N GLU A 417 20.76 -14.56 26.10
CA GLU A 417 22.14 -14.09 26.13
C GLU A 417 22.23 -12.71 26.76
N THR A 418 23.26 -12.52 27.59
CA THR A 418 23.57 -11.21 28.17
C THR A 418 24.52 -10.42 27.28
N ALA A 419 24.40 -9.10 27.28
CA ALA A 419 25.34 -8.21 26.62
C ALA A 419 26.55 -7.93 27.52
N ASN A 420 27.77 -7.91 26.95
CA ASN A 420 28.91 -7.39 27.69
C ASN A 420 28.76 -5.87 27.87
N PRO A 421 29.15 -5.29 29.01
CA PRO A 421 29.03 -3.85 29.24
C PRO A 421 29.61 -2.98 28.11
N VAL A 422 30.71 -3.42 27.50
CA VAL A 422 31.40 -2.70 26.39
C VAL A 422 30.52 -2.55 25.14
N GLU A 423 29.55 -3.44 24.94
CA GLU A 423 28.58 -3.35 23.84
C GLU A 423 27.53 -2.26 24.10
N ILE A 424 27.24 -1.97 25.38
CA ILE A 424 26.18 -1.04 25.81
C ILE A 424 26.74 0.39 25.80
N LYS A 425 26.49 1.11 24.71
CA LYS A 425 26.84 2.54 24.57
C LYS A 425 25.80 3.46 25.22
N ARG A 426 25.46 3.19 26.48
CA ARG A 426 24.54 4.01 27.27
C ARG A 426 25.32 4.96 28.16
N ASP A 427 25.02 6.25 28.01
CA ASP A 427 25.46 7.28 28.95
C ASP A 427 24.53 7.29 30.16
N VAL A 428 25.12 7.40 31.34
CA VAL A 428 24.42 7.50 32.62
C VAL A 428 24.97 8.68 33.40
N LEU A 429 24.10 9.33 34.18
CA LEU A 429 24.50 10.47 34.99
C LEU A 429 25.15 9.95 36.28
N LYS A 430 26.49 10.00 36.33
CA LYS A 430 27.26 9.70 37.54
C LYS A 430 27.38 10.97 38.38
N TYR A 431 27.19 10.81 39.68
CA TYR A 431 27.55 11.83 40.65
C TYR A 431 28.80 11.40 41.43
N THR A 432 29.60 12.40 41.82
CA THR A 432 30.77 12.24 42.68
C THR A 432 30.74 13.31 43.76
N ILE A 433 30.82 12.89 45.02
CA ILE A 433 30.86 13.76 46.20
C ILE A 433 32.27 13.74 46.78
N TYR A 434 32.88 14.92 46.90
CA TYR A 434 34.24 15.08 47.40
C TYR A 434 34.27 15.39 48.91
N ALA A 435 35.40 15.13 49.57
CA ALA A 435 35.68 15.48 50.97
C ALA A 435 35.38 16.96 51.28
N SER A 436 35.53 17.82 50.27
CA SER A 436 35.22 19.24 50.33
C SER A 436 33.72 19.56 50.18
N GLY A 437 32.81 18.60 50.23
CA GLY A 437 31.37 18.79 50.00
C GLY A 437 30.97 19.20 48.57
N LYS A 438 31.92 19.24 47.63
CA LYS A 438 31.63 19.52 46.22
C LYS A 438 30.95 18.32 45.59
N ILE A 439 29.95 18.58 44.77
CA ILE A 439 29.27 17.57 43.97
C ILE A 439 29.58 17.86 42.50
N TYR A 440 29.92 16.81 41.76
CA TYR A 440 29.97 16.83 40.30
C TYR A 440 28.95 15.84 39.77
N ILE A 441 28.16 16.26 38.78
CA ILE A 441 27.21 15.40 38.05
C ILE A 441 27.59 15.49 36.58
N GLY A 442 27.79 14.35 35.93
CA GLY A 442 28.14 14.31 34.52
C GLY A 442 27.82 12.98 33.86
N PRO A 443 27.63 12.98 32.52
CA PRO A 443 27.43 11.76 31.78
C PRO A 443 28.74 10.94 31.78
N VAL A 444 28.61 9.65 32.04
CA VAL A 444 29.69 8.67 31.89
C VAL A 444 29.13 7.44 31.21
N LYS A 445 29.97 6.71 30.48
CA LYS A 445 29.57 5.43 29.95
C LYS A 445 29.37 4.43 31.08
N CYS A 446 28.35 3.58 30.98
CA CYS A 446 28.12 2.53 31.98
C CYS A 446 29.36 1.64 32.23
N THR A 447 30.22 1.45 31.22
CA THR A 447 31.50 0.70 31.31
C THR A 447 32.56 1.37 32.18
N GLU A 448 32.48 2.69 32.33
CA GLU A 448 33.49 3.51 33.01
C GLU A 448 33.14 3.74 34.48
N LEU A 449 31.98 3.25 34.95
CA LEU A 449 31.49 3.48 36.31
C LEU A 449 32.48 3.06 37.41
N HIS A 450 33.16 1.93 37.23
CA HIS A 450 34.16 1.39 38.17
C HIS A 450 35.61 1.71 37.78
N SER A 451 35.83 2.48 36.71
CA SER A 451 37.18 2.85 36.28
C SER A 451 37.80 3.97 37.13
N SER A 452 37.04 4.56 38.07
CA SER A 452 37.53 5.55 39.02
C SER A 452 38.49 4.91 40.03
N GLN A 453 39.77 4.94 39.69
CA GLN A 453 40.89 4.74 40.59
C GLN A 453 40.66 5.52 41.90
N ASN A 454 40.96 4.89 43.04
CA ASN A 454 40.95 5.46 44.40
C ASN A 454 41.43 6.92 44.44
N ARG A 455 40.50 7.86 44.36
CA ARG A 455 40.78 9.28 44.56
C ARG A 455 40.69 9.53 46.05
N LEU A 456 41.84 9.87 46.68
CA LEU A 456 41.97 10.12 48.13
C LEU A 456 40.95 11.12 48.73
N ASN A 457 40.22 11.88 47.89
CA ASN A 457 39.29 12.93 48.29
C ASN A 457 37.82 12.68 47.86
N VAL A 458 37.45 11.47 47.45
CA VAL A 458 36.06 11.12 47.09
C VAL A 458 35.40 10.40 48.27
N ILE A 459 34.25 10.89 48.72
CA ILE A 459 33.46 10.30 49.83
C ILE A 459 32.48 9.27 49.29
N LYS A 460 31.75 9.63 48.24
CA LYS A 460 30.69 8.82 47.64
C LYS A 460 30.64 9.04 46.14
N GLU A 461 30.33 7.97 45.44
CA GLU A 461 29.96 8.01 44.02
C GLU A 461 28.71 7.17 43.82
N GLY A 462 27.95 7.52 42.79
CA GLY A 462 26.75 6.78 42.43
C GLY A 462 26.27 7.20 41.06
N VAL A 463 25.17 6.60 40.63
CA VAL A 463 24.48 6.95 39.38
C VAL A 463 23.04 7.29 39.67
N PHE A 464 22.49 8.21 38.89
CA PHE A 464 21.04 8.38 38.83
C PHE A 464 20.43 7.31 37.93
N VAL A 465 19.45 6.58 38.47
CA VAL A 465 18.62 5.63 37.72
C VAL A 465 17.25 6.23 37.37
N ARG A 466 16.80 7.24 38.10
CA ARG A 466 15.63 8.08 37.79
C ARG A 466 15.93 9.55 38.06
N THR A 467 15.49 10.44 37.17
CA THR A 467 15.62 11.90 37.33
C THR A 467 14.43 12.64 36.72
N ASN A 468 14.15 13.86 37.20
CA ASN A 468 13.20 14.79 36.57
C ASN A 468 13.82 15.66 35.46
N GLY A 469 15.10 15.44 35.11
CA GLY A 469 15.83 16.22 34.08
C GLY A 469 16.34 17.58 34.53
N CYS A 470 16.00 18.08 35.73
CA CYS A 470 16.47 19.34 36.26
C CYS A 470 17.78 19.16 37.06
N VAL A 471 18.90 19.65 36.51
CA VAL A 471 20.22 19.54 37.14
C VAL A 471 20.25 20.19 38.54
N GLU A 472 19.55 21.30 38.72
CA GLU A 472 19.48 21.99 40.02
C GLU A 472 18.78 21.11 41.08
N ASP A 473 17.68 20.46 40.71
CA ASP A 473 16.97 19.54 41.59
C ASP A 473 17.81 18.31 41.93
N MET A 474 18.62 17.81 40.98
CA MET A 474 19.55 16.71 41.25
C MET A 474 20.59 17.06 42.32
N TYR A 475 21.11 18.29 42.31
CA TYR A 475 21.99 18.75 43.37
C TYR A 475 21.27 18.86 44.72
N ASP A 476 20.06 19.43 44.74
CA ASP A 476 19.26 19.54 45.97
C ASP A 476 18.93 18.15 46.54
N PHE A 477 18.54 17.21 45.67
CA PHE A 477 18.30 15.81 46.02
C PHE A 477 19.53 15.16 46.65
N LEU A 478 20.71 15.22 46.00
CA LEU A 478 21.93 14.63 46.56
C LEU A 478 22.33 15.29 47.89
N HIS A 479 22.13 16.61 48.03
CA HIS A 479 22.41 17.30 49.29
C HIS A 479 21.49 16.87 50.43
N LEU A 480 20.19 16.66 50.14
CA LEU A 480 19.23 16.16 51.12
C LEU A 480 19.49 14.69 51.46
N HIS A 481 19.66 13.84 50.44
CA HIS A 481 19.93 12.41 50.57
C HIS A 481 21.17 12.15 51.44
N PHE A 482 22.24 12.90 51.22
CA PHE A 482 23.50 12.73 51.96
C PHE A 482 23.67 13.68 53.15
N LYS A 483 22.63 14.41 53.54
CA LYS A 483 22.62 15.26 54.74
C LYS A 483 22.97 14.46 56.00
N MET A 484 22.53 13.20 56.06
CA MET A 484 22.67 12.29 57.21
C MET A 484 23.98 11.51 57.25
N LEU A 485 24.73 11.42 56.13
CA LEU A 485 25.89 10.52 56.03
C LEU A 485 27.04 10.85 56.99
N GLN A 486 26.95 11.97 57.69
CA GLN A 486 27.62 12.32 58.93
C GLN A 486 27.06 13.70 59.31
N ASN A 487 27.04 14.10 60.59
CA ASN A 487 26.83 15.49 61.05
C ASN A 487 27.90 16.50 60.51
N GLU A 488 28.40 16.29 59.29
CA GLU A 488 29.66 16.77 58.75
C GLU A 488 29.55 17.27 57.30
N LEU A 489 28.49 17.01 56.53
CA LEU A 489 28.36 17.53 55.15
C LEU A 489 27.41 18.74 55.05
N CYS A 490 27.79 19.88 55.64
CA CYS A 490 27.06 21.13 55.42
C CYS A 490 27.42 21.75 54.06
N CYS A 491 26.43 21.86 53.16
CA CYS A 491 26.59 22.39 51.81
C CYS A 491 25.91 23.77 51.67
N CYS A 492 26.50 24.72 50.91
CA CYS A 492 26.05 26.12 50.92
C CYS A 492 24.71 26.25 50.22
N ARG A 493 24.42 25.28 49.35
CA ARG A 493 23.15 25.13 48.69
C ARG A 493 21.99 24.91 49.67
N LEU A 494 22.24 24.23 50.80
CA LEU A 494 21.31 24.10 51.91
C LEU A 494 21.31 25.31 52.87
N CYS A 495 22.10 26.36 52.59
CA CYS A 495 22.22 27.52 53.48
C CYS A 495 21.25 28.63 53.09
N SER A 496 20.41 29.08 54.03
CA SER A 496 19.48 30.21 53.89
C SER A 496 20.17 31.54 53.51
N TYR A 497 21.48 31.66 53.72
CA TYR A 497 22.29 32.83 53.35
C TYR A 497 22.82 32.79 51.92
N LEU A 498 22.60 31.71 51.18
CA LEU A 498 22.93 31.64 49.76
C LEU A 498 21.82 32.28 48.93
N LYS A 499 22.16 33.19 48.02
CA LYS A 499 21.22 33.81 47.09
C LYS A 499 21.80 33.85 45.68
N LYS A 500 20.94 33.63 44.68
CA LYS A 500 21.31 33.79 43.28
C LYS A 500 21.53 35.28 42.98
N SER A 501 22.62 35.60 42.30
CA SER A 501 22.92 36.96 41.87
C SER A 501 22.23 37.29 40.55
N ASN A 502 21.78 38.53 40.38
CA ASN A 502 21.04 38.98 39.20
C ASN A 502 21.93 39.29 37.98
N GLY A 503 23.18 38.79 37.93
CA GLY A 503 24.12 39.07 36.85
C GLY A 503 24.04 38.08 35.68
N LEU A 504 24.59 38.46 34.53
CA LEU A 504 24.82 37.60 33.36
C LEU A 504 25.77 36.45 33.75
N GLY A 505 25.20 35.32 34.17
CA GLY A 505 25.94 34.15 34.65
C GLY A 505 25.31 33.43 35.85
N GLY A 506 24.32 34.03 36.52
CA GLY A 506 23.49 33.33 37.52
C GLY A 506 24.24 32.77 38.73
N ASP A 507 25.38 33.36 39.12
CA ASP A 507 26.21 32.86 40.22
C ASP A 507 25.51 32.97 41.58
N TYR A 508 25.76 32.02 42.48
CA TYR A 508 25.29 32.07 43.86
C TYR A 508 26.30 32.79 44.77
N ILE A 509 25.79 33.74 45.55
CA ILE A 509 26.57 34.52 46.52
C ILE A 509 26.10 34.25 47.94
N CYS A 510 27.04 34.19 48.89
CA CYS A 510 26.70 34.22 50.31
C CYS A 510 26.43 35.66 50.73
N ILE A 511 25.22 36.02 51.18
CA ILE A 511 24.90 37.42 51.55
C ILE A 511 25.64 37.92 52.80
N ARG A 512 26.28 37.01 53.54
CA ARG A 512 27.08 37.30 54.74
C ARG A 512 28.53 37.66 54.41
N TYR A 513 28.99 37.52 53.16
CA TYR A 513 30.40 37.69 52.78
C TYR A 513 31.01 39.02 53.22
N LYS A 514 30.28 40.13 53.01
CA LYS A 514 30.71 41.46 53.43
C LYS A 514 30.65 41.72 54.93
N LYS A 515 29.73 41.03 55.64
CA LYS A 515 29.44 41.32 57.06
C LYS A 515 30.36 40.56 58.01
N VAL A 516 30.73 39.33 57.64
CA VAL A 516 31.46 38.40 58.53
C VAL A 516 32.60 37.68 57.81
N GLY A 517 33.00 38.16 56.62
CA GLY A 517 34.16 37.63 55.90
C GLY A 517 33.99 36.22 55.32
N THR A 518 32.75 35.75 55.13
CA THR A 518 32.53 34.46 54.45
C THR A 518 32.94 34.54 52.97
N PRO A 519 33.30 33.41 52.34
CA PRO A 519 33.42 33.26 50.89
C PRO A 519 32.33 34.02 50.09
N LYS A 520 32.72 34.86 49.12
CA LYS A 520 31.74 35.61 48.29
C LYS A 520 30.93 34.65 47.44
N ASN A 521 31.61 33.71 46.78
CA ASN A 521 31.02 32.70 45.90
C ASN A 521 31.33 31.31 46.48
N PRO A 522 30.64 30.89 47.56
CA PRO A 522 31.03 29.70 48.32
C PRO A 522 30.99 28.41 47.51
N LEU A 523 30.20 28.35 46.43
CA LEU A 523 30.15 27.17 45.54
C LEU A 523 31.38 27.04 44.63
N LYS A 524 32.13 28.13 44.37
CA LYS A 524 33.33 28.15 43.53
C LYS A 524 34.61 27.93 44.35
N GLU A 525 34.60 28.28 45.62
CA GLU A 525 35.77 28.16 46.51
C GLU A 525 36.07 26.70 46.88
N LYS A 526 37.30 26.40 47.29
CA LYS A 526 37.70 25.05 47.72
C LYS A 526 37.31 24.75 49.18
N ASN A 527 36.90 25.75 49.95
CA ASN A 527 36.55 25.59 51.36
C ASN A 527 35.05 25.32 51.51
N PRO A 528 34.66 24.10 51.93
CA PRO A 528 33.26 23.77 52.12
C PRO A 528 32.58 24.64 53.17
N PRO A 529 31.26 24.81 53.05
CA PRO A 529 30.38 25.33 54.09
C PRO A 529 30.33 24.47 55.36
N LYS A 530 30.90 23.26 55.37
CA LYS A 530 31.21 22.47 56.57
C LYS A 530 31.96 23.31 57.61
N GLU A 531 32.84 24.21 57.17
CA GLU A 531 33.61 25.10 58.04
C GLU A 531 32.89 26.45 58.30
N CYS A 532 31.70 26.65 57.74
CA CYS A 532 30.95 27.89 57.92
C CYS A 532 30.26 27.92 59.28
N LEU A 533 30.85 28.67 60.22
CA LEU A 533 30.28 28.93 61.55
C LEU A 533 28.91 29.64 61.52
N TYR A 534 28.51 30.20 60.37
CA TYR A 534 27.26 30.91 60.19
C TYR A 534 26.25 30.13 59.33
N PHE A 535 26.45 28.83 59.13
CA PHE A 535 25.51 28.02 58.38
C PHE A 535 24.13 28.00 59.06
N ARG A 536 23.06 28.19 58.28
CA ARG A 536 21.67 28.01 58.73
C ARG A 536 20.87 27.38 57.60
N GLU A 537 20.16 26.30 57.92
CA GLU A 537 19.38 25.52 56.96
C GLU A 537 18.32 26.35 56.22
N ASP A 538 18.17 26.09 54.92
CA ASP A 538 17.09 26.61 54.09
C ASP A 538 15.89 25.65 54.12
N PHE A 539 14.87 26.03 54.89
CA PHE A 539 13.64 25.24 55.04
C PHE A 539 12.83 25.12 53.75
N ASN A 540 13.03 25.98 52.74
CA ASN A 540 12.32 25.82 51.47
C ASN A 540 12.83 24.62 50.69
N ILE A 541 14.14 24.36 50.72
CA ILE A 541 14.75 23.19 50.09
C ILE A 541 14.36 21.93 50.87
N LEU A 542 14.38 21.98 52.21
CA LEU A 542 13.96 20.85 53.06
C LEU A 542 12.50 20.42 52.80
N LYS A 543 11.60 21.35 52.52
CA LYS A 543 10.19 21.04 52.21
C LYS A 543 10.01 20.25 50.91
N ARG A 544 10.99 20.29 50.01
CA ARG A 544 10.97 19.57 48.73
C ARG A 544 11.52 18.14 48.83
N GLU A 545 11.94 17.69 50.01
CA GLU A 545 12.58 16.38 50.18
C GLU A 545 11.68 15.23 49.71
N ASN A 546 10.40 15.22 50.08
CA ASN A 546 9.48 14.17 49.65
C ASN A 546 9.24 14.18 48.13
N GLU A 547 9.03 15.36 47.54
CA GLU A 547 8.88 15.56 46.10
C GLU A 547 10.09 15.00 45.34
N LEU A 548 11.30 15.39 45.76
CA LEU A 548 12.54 14.95 45.12
C LEU A 548 12.79 13.44 45.30
N ASN A 549 12.43 12.87 46.45
CA ASN A 549 12.54 11.43 46.70
C ASN A 549 11.56 10.59 45.86
N GLU A 550 10.41 11.14 45.47
CA GLU A 550 9.49 10.48 44.54
C GLU A 550 10.03 10.56 43.10
N GLU A 551 10.53 11.72 42.68
CA GLU A 551 10.97 11.98 41.31
C GLU A 551 12.34 11.41 40.96
N MET A 552 13.19 11.12 41.95
CA MET A 552 14.59 10.74 41.72
C MET A 552 14.96 9.47 42.45
N GLU A 553 15.91 8.75 41.86
CA GLU A 553 16.46 7.53 42.45
C GLU A 553 17.92 7.39 42.04
N ILE A 554 18.75 7.00 43.00
CA ILE A 554 20.18 6.78 42.81
C ILE A 554 20.58 5.39 43.27
N VAL A 555 21.66 4.88 42.67
CA VAL A 555 22.37 3.69 43.13
C VAL A 555 23.80 4.10 43.49
N GLU A 556 24.19 3.84 44.74
CA GLU A 556 25.56 4.08 45.20
C GLU A 556 26.52 3.04 44.61
N LEU A 557 27.70 3.49 44.17
CA LEU A 557 28.79 2.61 43.76
C LEU A 557 29.59 2.21 45.00
N SER A 558 29.89 0.91 45.12
CA SER A 558 30.68 0.31 46.21
C SER A 558 32.17 0.62 46.10
#